data_AF-A0A531LMT6-F1
#
_entry.id   AF-A0A531LMT6-F1
#
_cell.length_a   1.000
_cell.length_b   1.000
_cell.length_c   1.000
_cell.angle_alpha   90.00
_cell.angle_beta   90.00
_cell.angle_gamma   90.00
#
_symmetry.space_group_name_H-M   'P 1'
#
loop_
_entity.id
_entity.type
_entity.pdbx_description
1 polymer ?
#
loop_
_entity_poly.entity_id
_entity_poly.type
_entity_poly.pdbx_seq_one_letter_code
_entity_poly.pdbx_strand_id
1 'polypeptide(L)'
;WDATMLDAMKVYARSNQPLILAPFALCGASTSASAVGAVAQVNAEALAGVAFTQLLRPGSPQIYGQFMVTVDMKTGAPMGGTPEAAQMMYLMGALARKYGLPWRTSG
;
A
#
# COMPACT_ATOMS: atom_id res chain seq x y z
N TRP A 1 10.41 1.61 2.10
CA TRP A 1 11.00 0.99 0.90
C TRP A 1 12.46 0.70 1.16
N ASP A 2 12.88 -0.55 0.97
CA ASP A 2 14.28 -0.96 1.13
C ASP A 2 15.03 -0.98 -0.22
N ALA A 3 16.33 -1.29 -0.19
CA ALA A 3 17.19 -1.28 -1.37
C ALA A 3 16.68 -2.24 -2.46
N THR A 4 16.31 -3.47 -2.08
CA THR A 4 15.85 -4.50 -3.02
C THR A 4 14.59 -4.06 -3.77
N MET A 5 13.60 -3.52 -3.05
CA MET A 5 12.36 -3.03 -3.67
C MET A 5 12.62 -1.81 -4.56
N LEU A 6 13.48 -0.88 -4.12
CA LEU A 6 13.82 0.30 -4.92
C LEU A 6 14.59 -0.07 -6.20
N ASP A 7 15.47 -1.06 -6.15
CA ASP A 7 16.21 -1.50 -7.34
C ASP A 7 15.29 -2.18 -8.36
N ALA A 8 14.36 -3.03 -7.90
CA ALA A 8 13.32 -3.59 -8.77
C ALA A 8 12.46 -2.48 -9.40
N MET A 9 12.03 -1.48 -8.62
CA MET A 9 11.28 -0.34 -9.14
C MET A 9 12.04 0.42 -10.23
N LYS A 10 13.34 0.69 -10.04
CA LYS A 10 14.18 1.35 -11.05
C LYS A 10 14.18 0.60 -12.36
N VAL A 11 14.34 -0.72 -12.31
CA VAL A 11 14.35 -1.57 -13.51
C VAL A 11 12.98 -1.53 -14.21
N TYR A 12 11.91 -1.89 -13.51
CA TYR A 12 10.58 -1.99 -14.12
C TYR A 12 10.03 -0.64 -14.59
N ALA A 13 10.22 0.43 -13.82
CA ALA A 13 9.74 1.76 -14.20
C ALA A 13 10.43 2.25 -15.48
N ARG A 14 11.77 2.10 -15.58
CA ARG A 14 12.53 2.49 -16.78
C ARG A 14 12.17 1.63 -18.00
N SER A 15 11.82 0.36 -17.79
CA SER A 15 11.39 -0.57 -18.83
C SER A 15 9.90 -0.52 -19.16
N ASN A 16 9.17 0.50 -18.67
CA ASN A 16 7.73 0.68 -18.90
C ASN A 16 6.88 -0.55 -18.50
N GLN A 17 7.29 -1.28 -17.46
CA GLN A 17 6.55 -2.41 -16.91
C GLN A 17 5.64 -1.96 -15.76
N PRO A 18 4.41 -2.49 -15.65
CA PRO A 18 3.49 -2.15 -14.56
C PRO A 18 4.06 -2.53 -13.20
N LEU A 19 3.94 -1.61 -12.23
CA LEU A 19 4.35 -1.82 -10.85
C LEU A 19 3.15 -1.77 -9.92
N ILE A 20 3.09 -2.68 -8.95
CA ILE A 20 2.15 -2.61 -7.83
C ILE A 20 2.88 -2.03 -6.64
N LEU A 21 2.51 -0.82 -6.24
CA LEU A 21 3.13 -0.10 -5.13
C LEU A 21 2.32 -0.41 -3.88
N ALA A 22 2.57 -1.58 -3.30
CA ALA A 22 1.79 -2.12 -2.18
C ALA A 22 2.64 -2.23 -0.90
N PRO A 23 2.56 -1.25 0.01
CA PRO A 23 3.08 -1.43 1.35
C PRO A 23 2.37 -2.56 2.08
N PHE A 24 3.09 -3.21 2.97
CA PHE A 24 2.62 -4.33 3.78
C PHE A 24 2.52 -3.88 5.23
N ALA A 25 1.33 -3.99 5.83
CA ALA A 25 1.09 -3.56 7.18
C ALA A 25 0.25 -4.56 7.97
N LEU A 26 0.71 -4.79 9.21
CA LEU A 26 -0.03 -5.43 10.28
C LEU A 26 -0.50 -4.32 11.23
N CYS A 27 -1.74 -3.89 11.07
CA CYS A 27 -2.32 -2.75 11.78
C CYS A 27 -2.42 -3.05 13.29
N GLY A 28 -1.77 -2.21 14.10
CA GLY A 28 -1.56 -2.45 15.53
C GLY A 28 -0.18 -3.02 15.89
N ALA A 29 0.64 -3.40 14.90
CA ALA A 29 2.02 -3.84 15.10
C ALA A 29 3.02 -2.99 14.30
N SER A 30 2.92 -2.99 12.97
CA SER A 30 3.82 -2.22 12.08
C SER A 30 3.30 -0.82 11.74
N THR A 31 2.05 -0.54 12.12
CA THR A 31 1.38 0.75 12.00
C THR A 31 0.56 1.02 13.27
N SER A 32 -0.04 2.21 13.36
CA SER A 32 -0.95 2.54 14.46
C SER A 32 -2.07 1.49 14.64
N ALA A 33 -2.48 1.24 15.88
CA ALA A 33 -3.67 0.44 16.18
C ALA A 33 -4.98 1.13 15.77
N SER A 34 -4.94 2.45 15.52
CA SER A 34 -6.08 3.18 14.94
C SER A 34 -6.21 2.88 13.45
N ALA A 35 -7.40 2.47 13.00
CA ALA A 35 -7.67 2.21 11.59
C ALA A 35 -7.34 3.41 10.68
N VAL A 36 -7.72 4.63 11.09
CA VAL A 36 -7.44 5.84 10.32
C VAL A 36 -5.95 6.18 10.33
N GLY A 37 -5.28 5.98 11.48
CA GLY A 37 -3.84 6.17 11.60
C GLY A 37 -3.06 5.21 10.69
N ALA A 38 -3.45 3.93 10.67
CA ALA A 38 -2.87 2.92 9.79
C ALA A 38 -3.09 3.25 8.31
N VAL A 39 -4.33 3.62 7.92
CA VAL A 39 -4.65 4.04 6.55
C VAL A 39 -3.80 5.25 6.14
N ALA A 40 -3.65 6.26 7.01
CA ALA A 40 -2.86 7.45 6.69
C ALA A 40 -1.39 7.09 6.42
N GLN A 41 -0.80 6.24 7.27
CA GLN A 41 0.58 5.78 7.09
C GLN A 41 0.76 4.98 5.79
N VAL A 42 -0.07 3.96 5.57
CA VAL A 42 0.04 3.09 4.39
C VAL A 42 -0.25 3.85 3.09
N ASN A 43 -1.19 4.79 3.11
CA ASN A 43 -1.43 5.69 1.99
C ASN A 43 -0.18 6.52 1.66
N ALA A 44 0.49 7.10 2.67
CA ALA A 44 1.71 7.87 2.46
C ALA A 44 2.84 7.01 1.87
N GLU A 45 3.00 5.77 2.34
CA GLU A 45 4.00 4.83 1.83
C GLU A 45 3.74 4.45 0.36
N ALA A 46 2.48 4.17 0.01
CA ALA A 46 2.06 3.84 -1.35
C ALA A 46 2.28 5.02 -2.31
N LEU A 47 1.85 6.23 -1.92
CA LEU A 47 2.05 7.45 -2.71
C LEU A 47 3.53 7.80 -2.88
N ALA A 48 4.37 7.56 -1.87
CA ALA A 48 5.81 7.74 -1.99
C ALA A 48 6.40 6.81 -3.07
N GLY A 49 5.95 5.55 -3.12
CA GLY A 49 6.33 4.60 -4.18
C GLY A 49 5.88 5.06 -5.57
N VAL A 50 4.62 5.49 -5.69
CA VAL A 50 4.05 6.03 -6.95
C VAL A 50 4.87 7.24 -7.44
N ALA A 51 5.10 8.22 -6.57
CA ALA A 51 5.88 9.41 -6.90
C ALA A 51 7.31 9.05 -7.30
N PHE A 52 7.97 8.15 -6.58
CA PHE A 52 9.31 7.68 -6.91
C PHE A 52 9.37 7.07 -8.32
N THR A 53 8.40 6.22 -8.69
CA THR A 53 8.35 5.64 -10.03
C THR A 53 8.10 6.67 -11.14
N GLN A 54 7.34 7.74 -10.86
CA GLN A 54 7.18 8.86 -11.80
C GLN A 54 8.47 9.69 -11.97
N LEU A 55 9.28 9.84 -10.91
CA LEU A 55 10.60 10.47 -11.00
C LEU A 55 11.60 9.67 -11.85
N LEU A 56 11.48 8.34 -11.82
CA LEU A 56 12.32 7.45 -12.63
C LEU A 56 11.97 7.47 -14.11
N ARG A 57 10.67 7.50 -14.42
CA ARG A 57 10.14 7.64 -15.78
C ARG A 57 8.74 8.26 -15.71
N PRO A 58 8.55 9.51 -16.18
CA PRO A 58 7.23 10.11 -16.32
C PRO A 58 6.32 9.21 -17.16
N GLY A 59 5.10 8.95 -16.66
CA GLY A 59 4.15 8.04 -17.30
C GLY A 59 4.46 6.55 -17.08
N SER A 60 5.30 6.18 -16.10
CA SER A 60 5.46 4.79 -15.68
C SER A 60 4.10 4.21 -15.24
N PRO A 61 3.69 3.02 -15.74
CA PRO A 61 2.43 2.40 -15.38
C PRO A 61 2.47 1.87 -13.94
N GLN A 62 1.51 2.31 -13.13
CA GLN A 62 1.51 2.09 -11.68
C GLN A 62 0.12 1.70 -11.19
N ILE A 63 0.09 0.83 -10.20
CA ILE A 63 -1.11 0.40 -9.49
C ILE A 63 -0.91 0.79 -8.03
N TYR A 64 -1.77 1.68 -7.54
CA TYR A 64 -1.84 2.03 -6.12
C TYR A 64 -2.31 0.79 -5.36
N GLY A 65 -1.62 0.41 -4.30
CA GLY A 65 -2.07 -0.75 -3.55
C GLY A 65 -1.60 -0.79 -2.12
N GLN A 66 -2.05 -1.84 -1.45
CA GLN A 66 -1.69 -2.13 -0.08
C GLN A 66 -2.02 -3.58 0.25
N PHE A 67 -1.32 -4.11 1.25
CA PHE A 67 -1.78 -5.25 2.04
C PHE A 67 -1.91 -4.79 3.49
N MET A 68 -3.13 -4.77 4.02
CA MET A 68 -3.42 -4.37 5.38
C MET A 68 -4.33 -5.39 6.05
N VAL A 69 -3.87 -5.92 7.18
CA VAL A 69 -4.63 -6.80 8.07
C VAL A 69 -4.43 -6.34 9.51
N THR A 70 -5.33 -6.68 10.41
CA THR A 70 -5.17 -6.37 11.84
C THR A 70 -4.33 -7.44 12.52
N VAL A 71 -4.02 -7.23 13.80
CA VAL A 71 -3.40 -8.25 14.66
C VAL A 71 -4.31 -8.58 15.82
N ASP A 72 -4.31 -9.86 16.22
CA ASP A 72 -4.96 -10.27 17.46
C ASP A 72 -4.13 -9.78 18.66
N MET A 73 -4.72 -8.95 19.51
CA MET A 73 -3.99 -8.30 20.62
C MET A 73 -3.54 -9.27 21.72
N LYS A 74 -4.06 -10.52 21.73
CA LYS A 74 -3.69 -11.53 22.72
C LYS A 74 -2.48 -12.35 22.26
N THR A 75 -2.45 -12.71 20.98
CA THR A 75 -1.47 -13.66 20.40
C THR A 75 -0.45 -12.97 19.49
N GLY A 76 -0.75 -11.76 19.00
CA GLY A 76 0.01 -11.06 17.98
C GLY A 76 -0.16 -11.63 16.57
N ALA A 77 -1.05 -12.61 16.38
CA ALA A 77 -1.24 -13.26 15.10
C ALA A 77 -1.90 -12.30 14.07
N PRO A 78 -1.51 -12.35 12.79
CA PRO A 78 -2.20 -11.61 11.73
C PRO A 78 -3.65 -12.09 11.57
N MET A 79 -4.58 -11.14 11.52
CA MET A 79 -6.02 -11.40 11.43
C MET A 79 -6.58 -10.85 10.12
N GLY A 80 -6.92 -11.75 9.22
CA GLY A 80 -7.70 -11.45 8.02
C GLY A 80 -9.20 -11.46 8.30
N GLY A 81 -9.98 -10.76 7.46
CA GLY A 81 -11.45 -10.81 7.50
C GLY A 81 -12.10 -10.06 8.67
N THR A 82 -11.35 -9.25 9.42
CA THR A 82 -11.94 -8.43 10.49
C THR A 82 -12.69 -7.21 9.92
N PRO A 83 -13.70 -6.68 10.65
CA PRO A 83 -14.43 -5.49 10.22
C PRO A 83 -13.52 -4.28 9.96
N GLU A 84 -12.48 -4.09 10.78
CA GLU A 84 -11.52 -3.00 10.64
C GLU A 84 -10.71 -3.14 9.36
N ALA A 85 -10.27 -4.36 9.02
CA ALA A 85 -9.57 -4.62 7.78
C ALA A 85 -10.44 -4.26 6.57
N ALA A 86 -11.73 -4.66 6.57
CA ALA A 86 -12.68 -4.31 5.52
C ALA A 86 -12.90 -2.79 5.40
N GLN A 87 -13.06 -2.08 6.53
CA GLN A 87 -13.21 -0.62 6.54
C GLN A 87 -11.97 0.09 5.98
N MET A 88 -10.77 -0.33 6.39
CA MET A 88 -9.52 0.21 5.87
C MET A 88 -9.39 -0.04 4.37
N MET A 89 -9.79 -1.22 3.88
CA MET A 89 -9.85 -1.50 2.44
C MET A 89 -10.77 -0.52 1.72
N TYR A 90 -11.99 -0.27 2.21
CA TYR A 90 -12.90 0.68 1.57
C TYR A 90 -12.35 2.11 1.54
N LEU A 91 -11.68 2.55 2.63
CA LEU A 91 -11.03 3.86 2.68
C LEU A 91 -9.91 3.98 1.64
N MET A 92 -9.05 2.97 1.53
CA MET A 92 -8.00 2.94 0.51
C MET A 92 -8.57 2.96 -0.90
N GLY A 93 -9.67 2.24 -1.16
CA GLY A 93 -10.35 2.27 -2.45
C GLY A 93 -10.93 3.64 -2.79
N ALA A 94 -11.46 4.36 -1.80
CA ALA A 94 -11.91 5.74 -1.98
C ALA A 94 -10.74 6.69 -2.29
N LEU A 95 -9.59 6.52 -1.61
CA LEU A 95 -8.37 7.28 -1.87
C LEU A 95 -7.81 6.99 -3.27
N ALA A 96 -7.77 5.73 -3.69
CA ALA A 96 -7.32 5.37 -5.03
C ALA A 96 -8.13 6.07 -6.13
N ARG A 97 -9.47 6.11 -5.98
CA ARG A 97 -10.36 6.87 -6.87
C ARG A 97 -10.09 8.37 -6.81
N LYS A 98 -9.84 8.93 -5.62
CA LYS A 98 -9.45 10.34 -5.46
C LYS A 98 -8.16 10.67 -6.21
N TYR A 99 -7.20 9.75 -6.25
CA TYR A 99 -5.93 9.93 -6.96
C TYR A 99 -6.00 9.58 -8.45
N GLY A 100 -7.12 9.01 -8.92
CA GLY A 100 -7.25 8.57 -10.32
C GLY A 100 -6.33 7.40 -10.68
N LEU A 101 -5.94 6.58 -9.71
CA LEU A 101 -5.02 5.46 -9.91
C LEU A 101 -5.76 4.11 -9.90
N PRO A 102 -5.37 3.15 -10.75
CA PRO A 102 -5.80 1.76 -10.61
C PRO A 102 -5.44 1.23 -9.22
N TRP A 103 -6.30 0.41 -8.65
CA TRP A 103 -6.18 -0.03 -7.26
C TRP A 103 -6.08 -1.53 -7.13
N ARG A 104 -5.12 -2.01 -6.32
CA ARG A 104 -5.01 -3.39 -5.87
C ARG A 104 -5.08 -3.45 -4.34
N THR A 105 -5.89 -4.36 -3.82
CA THR A 105 -6.04 -4.61 -2.38
C THR A 105 -6.03 -6.12 -2.08
N SER A 106 -6.38 -6.51 -0.85
CA SER A 106 -6.67 -7.90 -0.48
C SER A 106 -7.78 -8.52 -1.35
N GLY A 107 -7.82 -9.84 -1.39
CA GLY A 107 -8.96 -10.62 -1.86
C GLY A 107 -9.93 -10.95 -0.73
#